data_AF-A0A3B4UFZ4-F1
#
_entry.id   AF-A0A3B4UFZ4-F1
#
_cell.length_a   1.000
_cell.length_b   1.000
_cell.length_c   1.000
_cell.angle_alpha   90.00
_cell.angle_beta   90.00
_cell.angle_gamma   90.00
#
_symmetry.space_group_name_H-M   'P 1'
#
loop_
_entity.id
_entity.type
_entity.pdbx_description
1 polymer ?
#
loop_
_entity_poly.entity_id
_entity_poly.type
_entity_poly.pdbx_seq_one_letter_code
_entity_poly.pdbx_strand_id
1 'polypeptide(L)'
;MVKVLVSVRFLLVSFYICVQNELKGEVGSPGLKGEKGEPGGGYYDPRYGGSHGAPGVPGMLVFPQLHLIALNSPQTGSMRGIRGADFLCFTQAQAIGMKGTFRAFLSARLQDLHSVVRRADRDHLPILNLKDEVLFDNWDAIFNDGRMKDNVPIYSFDGKNVLSDGTWPEKMMWHGSTSTGQQHVDGFCETWRVGDRALNGMASALQSGSLLQQSSSSCSSSYAVLCIENSLGHSKR
;
A
#
# COMPACT_ATOMS: atom_id res chain seq x y z
N MET A 1 -1.22 -29.17 21.29
CA MET A 1 -1.27 -27.69 21.46
C MET A 1 0.03 -27.08 21.98
N VAL A 2 0.78 -27.72 22.88
CA VAL A 2 2.01 -27.12 23.45
C VAL A 2 3.16 -26.95 22.42
N LYS A 3 3.33 -27.88 21.46
CA LYS A 3 4.40 -27.80 20.45
C LYS A 3 4.27 -26.64 19.45
N VAL A 4 3.05 -26.19 19.15
CA VAL A 4 2.81 -25.08 18.20
C VAL A 4 3.14 -23.74 18.84
N LEU A 5 2.80 -23.56 20.13
CA LEU A 5 3.11 -22.33 20.87
C LEU A 5 4.63 -22.11 21.05
N VAL A 6 5.40 -23.20 21.19
CA VAL A 6 6.87 -23.14 21.29
C VAL A 6 7.50 -22.70 19.96
N SER A 7 6.97 -23.15 18.83
CA SER A 7 7.44 -22.77 17.49
C SER A 7 7.19 -21.28 17.19
N VAL A 8 6.02 -20.75 17.55
CA VAL A 8 5.66 -19.34 17.35
C VAL A 8 6.49 -18.42 18.25
N ARG A 9 6.76 -18.82 19.51
CA ARG A 9 7.68 -18.09 20.39
C ARG A 9 9.14 -18.12 19.88
N PHE A 10 9.60 -19.23 19.31
CA PHE A 10 10.95 -19.33 18.72
C PHE A 10 11.13 -18.43 17.50
N LEU A 11 10.09 -18.29 16.66
CA LEU A 11 10.12 -17.39 15.50
C LEU A 11 10.13 -15.92 15.93
N LEU A 12 9.32 -15.52 16.91
CA LEU A 12 9.34 -14.16 17.46
C LEU A 12 10.69 -13.79 18.09
N VAL A 13 11.33 -14.73 18.80
CA VAL A 13 12.65 -14.49 19.43
C VAL A 13 13.77 -14.44 18.39
N SER A 14 13.75 -15.28 17.36
CA SER A 14 14.72 -15.20 16.26
C SER A 14 14.60 -13.90 15.46
N PHE A 15 13.37 -13.43 15.23
CA PHE A 15 13.12 -12.16 14.55
C PHE A 15 13.66 -10.96 15.37
N TYR A 16 13.47 -10.99 16.70
CA TYR A 16 13.97 -9.95 17.60
C TYR A 16 15.51 -9.90 17.69
N ILE A 17 16.17 -11.07 17.65
CA ILE A 17 17.65 -11.16 17.70
C ILE A 17 18.28 -10.73 16.36
N CYS A 18 17.65 -11.08 15.22
CA CYS A 18 18.13 -10.67 13.90
C CYS A 18 18.16 -9.13 13.76
N VAL A 19 17.13 -8.45 14.27
CA VAL A 19 17.07 -6.97 14.28
C VAL A 19 18.13 -6.33 15.19
N GLN A 20 18.50 -6.97 16.30
CA GLN A 20 19.53 -6.43 17.21
C GLN A 20 20.95 -6.54 16.62
N ASN A 21 21.26 -7.59 15.86
CA ASN A 21 22.60 -7.78 15.30
C ASN A 21 22.90 -6.86 14.09
N GLU A 22 21.87 -6.36 13.38
CA GLU A 22 22.01 -5.41 12.26
C GLU A 22 22.23 -3.95 12.74
N LEU A 23 22.08 -3.65 14.03
CA LEU A 23 22.24 -2.30 14.59
C LEU A 23 23.63 -2.00 15.15
N LYS A 24 24.61 -2.90 14.95
CA LYS A 24 25.99 -2.65 15.37
C LYS A 24 26.68 -1.76 14.32
N GLY A 25 26.53 -0.44 14.50
CA GLY A 25 27.18 0.56 13.65
C GLY A 25 28.70 0.39 13.61
N GLU A 26 29.29 0.71 12.46
CA GLU A 26 30.74 0.68 12.28
C GLU A 26 31.45 1.68 13.22
N VAL A 27 32.66 1.30 13.67
CA VAL A 27 33.51 2.18 14.47
C VAL A 27 33.94 3.38 13.63
N GLY A 28 33.44 4.56 13.99
CA GLY A 28 33.79 5.82 13.31
C GLY A 28 35.28 6.13 13.42
N SER A 29 35.84 6.69 12.34
CA SER A 29 37.25 7.11 12.30
C SER A 29 37.53 8.26 13.28
N PRO A 30 38.74 8.34 13.88
CA PRO A 30 39.09 9.48 14.73
C PRO A 30 39.07 10.80 13.92
N GLY A 31 38.18 11.72 14.29
CA GLY A 31 38.11 13.04 13.69
C GLY A 31 39.30 13.92 14.07
N LEU A 32 39.74 14.77 13.15
CA LEU A 32 40.76 15.79 13.40
C LEU A 32 40.18 16.88 14.32
N LYS A 33 40.93 17.24 15.37
CA LYS A 33 40.58 18.29 16.33
C LYS A 33 40.53 19.65 15.61
N GLY A 34 39.38 20.31 15.62
CA GLY A 34 39.20 21.64 15.04
C GLY A 34 40.04 22.71 15.73
N GLU A 35 40.43 23.73 14.95
CA GLU A 35 41.17 24.89 15.45
C GLU A 35 40.32 25.77 16.39
N LYS A 36 41.00 26.41 17.34
CA LYS A 36 40.39 27.24 18.38
C LYS A 36 39.97 28.58 17.79
N GLY A 37 38.67 28.90 17.84
CA GLY A 37 38.14 30.22 17.47
C GLY A 37 38.56 31.34 18.44
N GLU A 38 38.63 32.56 17.93
CA GLU A 38 38.99 33.80 18.65
C GLU A 38 37.93 34.20 19.71
N PRO A 39 38.32 34.95 20.76
CA PRO A 39 37.42 35.32 21.85
C PRO A 39 36.48 36.47 21.44
N GLY A 40 35.23 36.14 21.18
CA GLY A 40 34.13 37.11 21.11
C GLY A 40 33.68 37.54 22.50
N GLY A 41 33.92 38.80 22.86
CA GLY A 41 33.38 39.42 24.06
C GLY A 41 31.87 39.66 23.94
N GLY A 42 31.11 39.23 24.95
CA GLY A 42 29.68 39.48 25.05
C GLY A 42 29.23 39.40 26.51
N TYR A 43 28.73 40.53 27.02
CA TYR A 43 28.10 40.65 28.34
C TYR A 43 26.82 39.78 28.39
N TYR A 44 26.75 38.86 29.36
CA TYR A 44 25.52 38.12 29.66
C TYR A 44 24.55 39.02 30.47
N ASP A 45 23.35 39.24 29.93
CA ASP A 45 22.20 39.84 30.65
C ASP A 45 21.33 38.71 31.25
N PRO A 46 21.14 38.64 32.57
CA PRO A 46 20.48 37.51 33.22
C PRO A 46 18.94 37.53 33.14
N ARG A 47 18.30 38.37 32.32
CA ARG A 47 16.84 38.57 32.34
C ARG A 47 15.98 37.69 31.43
N TYR A 48 16.55 36.81 30.62
CA TYR A 48 15.77 35.88 29.78
C TYR A 48 16.09 34.41 30.09
N GLY A 49 15.29 33.80 30.97
CA GLY A 49 15.26 32.36 31.16
C GLY A 49 14.62 31.68 29.95
N GLY A 50 15.42 30.97 29.14
CA GLY A 50 14.92 30.19 28.01
C GLY A 50 14.11 28.98 28.49
N SER A 51 12.80 28.99 28.20
CA SER A 51 11.92 27.83 28.38
C SER A 51 12.49 26.62 27.63
N HIS A 52 12.69 25.53 28.35
CA HIS A 52 13.01 24.24 27.75
C HIS A 52 11.86 23.84 26.84
N GLY A 53 12.14 23.67 25.54
CA GLY A 53 11.15 23.15 24.60
C GLY A 53 10.60 21.82 25.10
N ALA A 54 9.30 21.62 24.94
CA ALA A 54 8.66 20.37 25.32
C ALA A 54 9.38 19.19 24.62
N PRO A 55 9.61 18.07 25.32
CA PRO A 55 10.16 16.86 24.69
C PRO A 55 9.31 16.49 23.48
N GLY A 56 9.96 16.25 22.34
CA GLY A 56 9.30 15.77 21.13
C GLY A 56 8.47 14.52 21.46
N VAL A 57 7.27 14.44 20.90
CA VAL A 57 6.39 13.28 21.06
C VAL A 57 7.18 12.02 20.65
N PRO A 58 7.19 10.94 21.44
CA PRO A 58 7.89 9.71 21.10
C PRO A 58 7.47 9.25 19.70
N GLY A 59 8.46 8.97 18.83
CA GLY A 59 8.21 8.49 17.48
C GLY A 59 7.32 7.25 17.52
N MET A 60 6.11 7.36 16.98
CA MET A 60 5.20 6.24 16.82
C MET A 60 5.94 5.16 16.00
N LEU A 61 6.04 3.94 16.53
CA LEU A 61 6.67 2.84 15.81
C LEU A 61 5.84 2.54 14.55
N VAL A 62 6.29 3.04 13.40
CA VAL A 62 5.69 2.72 12.10
C VAL A 62 6.26 1.38 11.66
N PHE A 63 5.43 0.34 11.69
CA PHE A 63 5.79 -0.95 11.11
C PHE A 63 5.58 -0.90 9.59
N PRO A 64 6.54 -1.33 8.77
CA PRO A 64 6.41 -1.39 7.32
C PRO A 64 5.12 -2.10 6.86
N GLN A 65 4.34 -1.46 6.00
CA GLN A 65 3.10 -2.00 5.44
C GLN A 65 2.79 -1.45 4.05
N LEU A 66 1.81 -2.04 3.36
CA LEU A 66 1.22 -1.50 2.13
C LEU A 66 -0.30 -1.35 2.28
N HIS A 67 -0.86 -0.26 1.78
CA HIS A 67 -2.31 -0.05 1.81
C HIS A 67 -2.97 -0.37 0.47
N LEU A 68 -4.11 -1.09 0.53
CA LEU A 68 -5.01 -1.36 -0.58
C LEU A 68 -6.36 -0.66 -0.34
N ILE A 69 -6.64 0.37 -1.13
CA ILE A 69 -7.75 1.31 -0.91
C ILE A 69 -8.50 1.51 -2.23
N ALA A 70 -9.82 1.65 -2.21
CA ALA A 70 -10.59 1.90 -3.42
C ALA A 70 -10.58 3.39 -3.84
N LEU A 71 -10.75 3.65 -5.13
CA LEU A 71 -11.18 4.98 -5.59
C LEU A 71 -12.54 5.35 -4.98
N ASN A 72 -12.88 6.64 -4.91
CA ASN A 72 -14.11 7.17 -4.31
C ASN A 72 -15.38 6.95 -5.15
N SER A 73 -15.24 6.47 -6.39
CA SER A 73 -16.35 6.18 -7.29
C SER A 73 -16.03 5.01 -8.23
N PRO A 74 -17.04 4.23 -8.64
CA PRO A 74 -16.83 3.16 -9.61
C PRO A 74 -16.43 3.72 -10.98
N GLN A 75 -15.67 2.92 -11.73
CA GLN A 75 -15.12 3.29 -13.03
C GLN A 75 -15.60 2.30 -14.10
N THR A 76 -15.85 2.83 -15.30
CA THR A 76 -15.95 2.00 -16.51
C THR A 76 -14.57 1.63 -17.02
N GLY A 77 -14.51 0.88 -18.12
CA GLY A 77 -13.25 0.59 -18.82
C GLY A 77 -12.55 1.83 -19.39
N SER A 78 -13.16 3.01 -19.46
CA SER A 78 -12.57 4.22 -20.06
C SER A 78 -11.85 5.12 -19.04
N MET A 79 -10.82 4.58 -18.39
CA MET A 79 -10.04 5.29 -17.37
C MET A 79 -8.89 6.14 -17.96
N ARG A 80 -8.98 6.53 -19.24
CA ARG A 80 -7.89 7.19 -20.00
C ARG A 80 -6.58 6.38 -20.00
N GLY A 81 -6.72 5.06 -19.97
CA GLY A 81 -5.64 4.10 -19.89
C GLY A 81 -5.08 3.90 -18.48
N ILE A 82 -4.11 2.98 -18.35
CA ILE A 82 -3.47 2.68 -17.05
C ILE A 82 -2.89 3.92 -16.36
N ARG A 83 -2.36 4.89 -17.12
CA ARG A 83 -1.85 6.16 -16.58
C ARG A 83 -2.94 7.03 -15.98
N GLY A 84 -4.14 7.02 -16.55
CA GLY A 84 -5.28 7.76 -15.99
C GLY A 84 -5.80 7.10 -14.71
N ALA A 85 -5.86 5.77 -14.67
CA ALA A 85 -6.18 5.02 -13.46
C ALA A 85 -5.14 5.26 -12.34
N ASP A 86 -3.84 5.19 -12.66
CA ASP A 86 -2.75 5.52 -11.72
C ASP A 86 -2.88 6.97 -11.22
N PHE A 87 -3.21 7.92 -12.09
CA PHE A 87 -3.39 9.33 -11.72
C PHE A 87 -4.58 9.53 -10.77
N LEU A 88 -5.69 8.81 -10.96
CA LEU A 88 -6.82 8.83 -10.03
C LEU A 88 -6.40 8.32 -8.63
N CYS A 89 -5.66 7.20 -8.58
CA CYS A 89 -5.15 6.67 -7.32
C CYS A 89 -4.21 7.66 -6.61
N PHE A 90 -3.26 8.23 -7.36
CA PHE A 90 -2.30 9.21 -6.83
C PHE A 90 -3.02 10.43 -6.26
N THR A 91 -3.92 11.04 -7.03
CA THR A 91 -4.59 12.30 -6.63
C THR A 91 -5.50 12.11 -5.42
N GLN A 92 -6.26 11.01 -5.34
CA GLN A 92 -7.13 10.75 -4.20
C GLN A 92 -6.35 10.40 -2.93
N ALA A 93 -5.25 9.66 -3.04
CA ALA A 93 -4.35 9.40 -1.92
C ALA A 93 -3.74 10.70 -1.36
N GLN A 94 -3.26 11.59 -2.25
CA GLN A 94 -2.70 12.89 -1.85
C GLN A 94 -3.74 13.79 -1.18
N ALA A 95 -4.99 13.76 -1.66
CA ALA A 95 -6.08 14.57 -1.10
C ALA A 95 -6.40 14.25 0.37
N ILE A 96 -6.10 13.04 0.83
CA ILE A 96 -6.26 12.62 2.23
C ILE A 96 -4.93 12.57 3.01
N GLY A 97 -3.84 13.11 2.42
CA GLY A 97 -2.55 13.22 3.08
C GLY A 97 -1.72 11.94 3.14
N MET A 98 -2.03 10.91 2.35
CA MET A 98 -1.20 9.71 2.29
C MET A 98 0.14 10.01 1.61
N LYS A 99 1.22 9.53 2.23
CA LYS A 99 2.60 9.79 1.78
C LYS A 99 3.14 8.74 0.81
N GLY A 100 2.49 7.57 0.72
CA GLY A 100 2.86 6.50 -0.20
C GLY A 100 2.59 6.86 -1.66
N THR A 101 3.20 6.09 -2.57
CA THR A 101 2.91 6.18 -4.01
C THR A 101 1.88 5.12 -4.39
N PHE A 102 0.68 5.57 -4.71
CA PHE A 102 -0.43 4.70 -5.07
C PHE A 102 -0.49 4.46 -6.57
N ARG A 103 -0.70 3.20 -6.95
CA ARG A 103 -0.92 2.75 -8.33
C ARG A 103 -2.21 1.95 -8.41
N ALA A 104 -2.84 1.94 -9.58
CA ALA A 104 -4.03 1.15 -9.81
C ALA A 104 -3.71 -0.35 -9.75
N PHE A 105 -4.56 -1.11 -9.05
CA PHE A 105 -4.53 -2.56 -8.98
C PHE A 105 -5.08 -3.15 -10.28
N LEU A 106 -4.37 -2.93 -11.39
CA LEU A 106 -4.77 -3.35 -12.73
C LEU A 106 -3.56 -3.87 -13.51
N SER A 107 -3.78 -4.89 -14.34
CA SER A 107 -2.87 -5.22 -15.44
C SER A 107 -3.08 -4.29 -16.63
N ALA A 108 -2.09 -4.18 -17.51
CA ALA A 108 -2.16 -3.51 -18.81
C ALA A 108 -1.19 -4.16 -19.79
N ARG A 109 -1.19 -3.73 -21.07
CA ARG A 109 -0.43 -4.35 -22.18
C ARG A 109 1.05 -4.69 -21.89
N LEU A 110 1.72 -3.89 -21.06
CA LEU A 110 3.13 -4.06 -20.70
C LEU A 110 3.34 -4.06 -19.18
N GLN A 111 2.29 -4.39 -18.42
CA GLN A 111 2.30 -4.40 -16.97
C GLN A 111 1.45 -5.57 -16.47
N ASP A 112 2.12 -6.56 -15.88
CA ASP A 112 1.45 -7.55 -15.07
C ASP A 112 1.07 -6.92 -13.73
N LEU A 113 -0.13 -7.21 -13.25
CA LEU A 113 -0.60 -6.78 -11.94
C LEU A 113 0.38 -7.18 -10.84
N HIS A 114 0.87 -8.45 -10.84
CA HIS A 114 1.86 -8.94 -9.87
C HIS A 114 3.11 -8.05 -9.78
N SER A 115 3.45 -7.35 -10.87
CA SER A 115 4.63 -6.50 -10.97
C SER A 115 4.45 -5.08 -10.40
N VAL A 116 3.22 -4.67 -10.05
CA VAL A 116 2.91 -3.31 -9.56
C VAL A 116 3.66 -2.98 -8.27
N VAL A 117 3.71 -3.92 -7.33
CA VAL A 117 4.50 -3.80 -6.09
C VAL A 117 5.95 -4.19 -6.34
N ARG A 118 6.90 -3.44 -5.78
CA ARG A 118 8.34 -3.73 -5.90
C ARG A 118 8.66 -5.12 -5.36
N ARG A 119 9.55 -5.84 -6.05
CA ARG A 119 9.92 -7.23 -5.68
C ARG A 119 10.37 -7.37 -4.21
N ALA A 120 11.12 -6.40 -3.69
CA ALA A 120 11.61 -6.43 -2.32
C ALA A 120 10.47 -6.43 -1.28
N ASP A 121 9.30 -5.92 -1.62
CA ASP A 121 8.22 -5.61 -0.67
C ASP A 121 7.09 -6.68 -0.70
N ARG A 122 7.25 -7.78 -1.45
CA ARG A 122 6.12 -8.67 -1.80
C ARG A 122 5.81 -9.79 -0.80
N ASP A 123 6.81 -10.30 -0.11
CA ASP A 123 6.72 -11.57 0.64
C ASP A 123 6.57 -11.37 2.15
N HIS A 124 6.79 -10.16 2.66
CA HIS A 124 6.86 -9.92 4.10
C HIS A 124 6.06 -8.73 4.61
N LEU A 125 5.54 -7.87 3.73
CA LEU A 125 4.75 -6.70 4.13
C LEU A 125 3.25 -7.01 4.10
N PRO A 126 2.52 -6.80 5.21
CA PRO A 126 1.08 -6.98 5.22
C PRO A 126 0.37 -5.95 4.33
N ILE A 127 -0.76 -6.36 3.75
CA ILE A 127 -1.63 -5.49 2.96
C ILE A 127 -2.81 -5.06 3.84
N LEU A 128 -2.95 -3.76 4.09
CA LEU A 128 -3.95 -3.19 5.01
C LEU A 128 -5.00 -2.39 4.23
N ASN A 129 -6.18 -2.22 4.82
CA ASN A 129 -7.17 -1.25 4.33
C ASN A 129 -6.86 0.17 4.86
N LEU A 130 -7.73 1.14 4.56
CA LEU A 130 -7.58 2.54 5.01
C LEU A 130 -7.53 2.71 6.55
N LYS A 131 -8.07 1.76 7.31
CA LYS A 131 -8.16 1.82 8.78
C LYS A 131 -7.11 0.95 9.48
N ASP A 132 -6.03 0.61 8.77
CA ASP A 132 -4.94 -0.23 9.27
C ASP A 132 -5.38 -1.67 9.64
N GLU A 133 -6.46 -2.18 9.05
CA GLU A 133 -6.90 -3.57 9.25
C GLU A 133 -6.30 -4.45 8.14
N VAL A 134 -5.70 -5.58 8.52
CA VAL A 134 -5.02 -6.48 7.57
C VAL A 134 -6.02 -7.19 6.65
N LEU A 135 -5.87 -6.98 5.34
CA LEU A 135 -6.64 -7.67 4.28
C LEU A 135 -5.95 -8.96 3.84
N PHE A 136 -4.63 -8.93 3.65
CA PHE A 136 -3.79 -10.07 3.24
C PHE A 136 -2.48 -10.09 4.00
N ASP A 137 -1.93 -11.30 4.22
CA ASP A 137 -0.67 -11.46 4.95
C ASP A 137 0.52 -10.83 4.22
N ASN A 138 0.52 -10.87 2.88
CA ASN A 138 1.45 -10.16 2.02
C ASN A 138 0.93 -10.05 0.57
N TRP A 139 1.70 -9.40 -0.30
CA TRP A 139 1.34 -9.23 -1.71
C TRP A 139 1.25 -10.56 -2.46
N ASP A 140 2.24 -11.44 -2.30
CA ASP A 140 2.27 -12.71 -3.03
C ASP A 140 1.11 -13.64 -2.63
N ALA A 141 0.57 -13.52 -1.42
CA ALA A 141 -0.61 -14.28 -0.99
C ALA A 141 -1.81 -14.03 -1.92
N ILE A 142 -2.00 -12.82 -2.45
CA ILE A 142 -3.12 -12.47 -3.34
C ILE A 142 -3.12 -13.33 -4.62
N PHE A 143 -1.95 -13.76 -5.09
CA PHE A 143 -1.76 -14.46 -6.37
C PHE A 143 -1.57 -15.98 -6.23
N ASN A 144 -1.57 -16.48 -4.99
CA ASN A 144 -1.40 -17.90 -4.66
C ASN A 144 -2.68 -18.44 -4.01
N ASP A 145 -3.82 -18.27 -4.68
CA ASP A 145 -5.16 -18.66 -4.22
C ASP A 145 -5.58 -18.02 -2.87
N GLY A 146 -4.93 -16.92 -2.50
CA GLY A 146 -5.24 -16.20 -1.27
C GLY A 146 -6.63 -15.60 -1.28
N ARG A 147 -7.23 -15.59 -0.09
CA ARG A 147 -8.52 -14.97 0.18
C ARG A 147 -8.32 -13.83 1.15
N MET A 148 -9.04 -12.76 0.92
CA MET A 148 -9.15 -11.64 1.86
C MET A 148 -9.63 -12.17 3.21
N LYS A 149 -9.07 -11.64 4.30
CA LYS A 149 -9.51 -12.01 5.65
C LYS A 149 -11.00 -11.73 5.83
N ASP A 150 -11.68 -12.66 6.51
CA ASP A 150 -13.12 -12.57 6.75
C ASP A 150 -13.47 -11.35 7.61
N ASN A 151 -14.63 -10.73 7.32
CA ASN A 151 -15.15 -9.57 8.03
C ASN A 151 -14.26 -8.31 8.02
N VAL A 152 -13.24 -8.25 7.16
CA VAL A 152 -12.41 -7.06 6.97
C VAL A 152 -12.89 -6.29 5.74
N PRO A 153 -13.38 -5.05 5.90
CA PRO A 153 -13.91 -4.27 4.78
C PRO A 153 -12.80 -3.61 3.94
N ILE A 154 -13.11 -3.36 2.67
CA ILE A 154 -12.31 -2.48 1.82
C ILE A 154 -12.95 -1.09 1.88
N TYR A 155 -12.13 -0.08 2.16
CA TYR A 155 -12.57 1.33 2.18
C TYR A 155 -12.08 2.07 0.93
N SER A 156 -12.86 3.05 0.48
CA SER A 156 -12.40 4.08 -0.45
C SER A 156 -11.59 5.17 0.26
N PHE A 157 -10.86 6.00 -0.47
CA PHE A 157 -10.10 7.12 0.11
C PHE A 157 -10.96 8.10 0.93
N ASP A 158 -12.23 8.30 0.57
CA ASP A 158 -13.21 9.10 1.33
C ASP A 158 -13.89 8.35 2.49
N GLY A 159 -13.42 7.14 2.82
CA GLY A 159 -13.78 6.41 4.03
C GLY A 159 -15.04 5.54 3.93
N LYS A 160 -15.61 5.36 2.73
CA LYS A 160 -16.80 4.51 2.53
C LYS A 160 -16.42 3.04 2.45
N ASN A 161 -17.21 2.18 3.08
CA ASN A 161 -17.05 0.73 2.94
C ASN A 161 -17.64 0.28 1.59
N VAL A 162 -16.79 -0.17 0.67
CA VAL A 162 -17.18 -0.54 -0.70
C VAL A 162 -18.24 -1.64 -0.72
N LEU A 163 -18.18 -2.59 0.22
CA LEU A 163 -19.09 -3.74 0.26
C LEU A 163 -20.50 -3.37 0.74
N SER A 164 -20.68 -2.30 1.51
CA SER A 164 -21.99 -1.91 2.07
C SER A 164 -22.52 -0.58 1.56
N ASP A 165 -21.67 0.32 1.08
CA ASP A 165 -22.08 1.64 0.60
C ASP A 165 -22.80 1.57 -0.76
N GLY A 166 -23.82 2.41 -0.95
CA GLY A 166 -24.64 2.46 -2.17
C GLY A 166 -23.90 3.02 -3.39
N THR A 167 -22.74 3.65 -3.20
CA THR A 167 -21.89 4.19 -4.29
C THR A 167 -21.44 3.09 -5.27
N TRP A 168 -21.25 1.86 -4.79
CA TRP A 168 -20.95 0.68 -5.61
C TRP A 168 -22.14 -0.27 -5.64
N PRO A 169 -23.11 -0.10 -6.54
CA PRO A 169 -24.29 -0.99 -6.58
C PRO A 169 -23.88 -2.43 -6.88
N GLU A 170 -22.94 -2.62 -7.81
CA GLU A 170 -22.35 -3.91 -8.14
C GLU A 170 -21.04 -4.07 -7.34
N LYS A 171 -20.98 -5.10 -6.47
CA LYS A 171 -19.82 -5.38 -5.59
C LYS A 171 -18.68 -6.10 -6.33
N MET A 172 -18.36 -5.57 -7.50
CA MET A 172 -17.36 -6.06 -8.44
C MET A 172 -16.18 -5.09 -8.49
N MET A 173 -15.02 -5.59 -8.89
CA MET A 173 -13.81 -4.78 -9.09
C MET A 173 -13.07 -5.18 -10.37
N TRP A 174 -12.47 -4.22 -11.07
CA TRP A 174 -11.62 -4.46 -12.25
C TRP A 174 -10.20 -4.90 -11.87
N HIS A 175 -9.66 -5.94 -12.51
CA HIS A 175 -8.23 -6.33 -12.38
C HIS A 175 -7.52 -6.57 -13.73
N GLY A 176 -8.25 -7.02 -14.76
CA GLY A 176 -7.72 -7.29 -16.09
C GLY A 176 -6.59 -8.31 -16.16
N SER A 177 -6.53 -9.22 -15.19
CA SER A 177 -5.41 -10.14 -14.96
C SER A 177 -5.87 -11.60 -14.93
N THR A 178 -4.96 -12.53 -15.17
CA THR A 178 -5.14 -13.95 -14.83
C THR A 178 -5.18 -14.14 -13.31
N SER A 179 -5.48 -15.36 -12.84
CA SER A 179 -5.45 -15.70 -11.41
C SER A 179 -4.08 -15.53 -10.76
N THR A 180 -3.00 -15.63 -11.56
CA THR A 180 -1.61 -15.44 -11.13
C THR A 180 -1.12 -13.99 -11.27
N GLY A 181 -2.00 -13.06 -11.66
CA GLY A 181 -1.67 -11.63 -11.76
C GLY A 181 -0.89 -11.24 -13.01
N GLN A 182 -0.83 -12.12 -14.01
CA GLN A 182 -0.34 -11.76 -15.35
C GLN A 182 -1.41 -11.00 -16.11
N GLN A 183 -1.03 -10.18 -17.07
CA GLN A 183 -2.00 -9.53 -17.95
C GLN A 183 -2.85 -10.57 -18.69
N HIS A 184 -4.17 -10.36 -18.69
CA HIS A 184 -5.07 -11.24 -19.44
C HIS A 184 -5.09 -10.83 -20.91
N VAL A 185 -4.82 -11.73 -21.86
CA VAL A 185 -4.55 -11.42 -23.29
C VAL A 185 -5.42 -10.30 -23.89
N ASP A 186 -6.74 -10.38 -23.73
CA ASP A 186 -7.69 -9.35 -24.20
C ASP A 186 -8.63 -8.83 -23.09
N GLY A 187 -8.31 -9.12 -21.83
CA GLY A 187 -9.23 -8.98 -20.72
C GLY A 187 -9.11 -7.65 -19.98
N PHE A 188 -8.80 -6.53 -20.65
CA PHE A 188 -8.49 -5.26 -19.96
C PHE A 188 -8.98 -4.02 -20.72
N CYS A 189 -10.14 -4.09 -21.37
CA CYS A 189 -10.84 -2.92 -21.96
C CYS A 189 -9.96 -2.03 -22.84
N GLU A 190 -9.22 -2.65 -23.76
CA GLU A 190 -8.20 -1.99 -24.59
C GLU A 190 -7.24 -1.12 -23.75
N THR A 191 -6.59 -1.77 -22.79
CA THR A 191 -5.70 -1.14 -21.81
C THR A 191 -6.38 0.00 -21.05
N TRP A 192 -7.64 -0.21 -20.66
CA TRP A 192 -8.48 0.72 -19.91
C TRP A 192 -8.74 2.06 -20.60
N ARG A 193 -8.86 2.04 -21.92
CA ARG A 193 -9.15 3.24 -22.73
C ARG A 193 -10.60 3.31 -23.16
N VAL A 194 -11.30 2.17 -23.21
CA VAL A 194 -12.61 2.06 -23.84
C VAL A 194 -13.64 1.53 -22.85
N GLY A 195 -14.82 2.16 -22.84
CA GLY A 195 -15.98 1.78 -22.01
C GLY A 195 -17.13 1.22 -22.84
N ASP A 196 -16.83 0.53 -23.94
CA ASP A 196 -17.82 0.01 -24.89
C ASP A 196 -18.43 -1.31 -24.38
N ARG A 197 -19.72 -1.49 -24.62
CA ARG A 197 -20.46 -2.71 -24.28
C ARG A 197 -19.94 -3.97 -24.99
N ALA A 198 -19.37 -3.81 -26.19
CA ALA A 198 -18.91 -4.91 -27.05
C ALA A 198 -17.55 -5.47 -26.62
N LEU A 199 -16.82 -4.73 -25.79
CA LEU A 199 -15.53 -5.14 -25.26
C LEU A 199 -15.68 -5.58 -23.81
N ASN A 200 -14.74 -6.41 -23.37
CA ASN A 200 -14.75 -6.98 -22.03
C ASN A 200 -13.44 -6.70 -21.28
N GLY A 201 -13.56 -6.72 -19.95
CA GLY A 201 -12.46 -6.72 -19.00
C GLY A 201 -12.64 -7.86 -18.00
N MET A 202 -11.54 -8.26 -17.35
CA MET A 202 -11.61 -9.18 -16.22
C MET A 202 -11.88 -8.41 -14.93
N ALA A 203 -12.92 -8.86 -14.25
CA ALA A 203 -13.37 -8.37 -12.97
C ALA A 203 -13.56 -9.53 -11.98
N SER A 204 -13.70 -9.21 -10.71
CA SER A 204 -13.97 -10.19 -9.65
C SER A 204 -14.99 -9.64 -8.65
N ALA A 205 -15.77 -10.56 -8.06
CA ALA A 205 -16.71 -10.21 -7.00
C ALA A 205 -15.96 -10.05 -5.68
N LEU A 206 -16.05 -8.86 -5.07
CA LEU A 206 -15.38 -8.56 -3.80
C LEU A 206 -15.92 -9.41 -2.64
N GLN A 207 -17.21 -9.77 -2.69
CA GLN A 207 -17.85 -10.63 -1.70
C GLN A 207 -17.28 -12.04 -1.66
N SER A 208 -16.67 -12.50 -2.76
CA SER A 208 -16.06 -13.83 -2.80
C SER A 208 -14.80 -13.91 -1.93
N GLY A 209 -14.19 -12.77 -1.56
CA GLY A 209 -12.89 -12.69 -0.91
C GLY A 209 -11.70 -12.98 -1.83
N SER A 210 -11.91 -13.48 -3.07
CA SER A 210 -10.86 -13.70 -4.06
C SER A 210 -10.82 -12.53 -5.05
N LEU A 211 -9.77 -11.71 -4.98
CA LEU A 211 -9.65 -10.50 -5.82
C LEU A 211 -9.35 -10.79 -7.29
N LEU A 212 -8.94 -12.02 -7.63
CA LEU A 212 -8.55 -12.42 -8.99
C LEU A 212 -9.43 -13.55 -9.55
N GLN A 213 -10.63 -13.71 -9.01
CA GLN A 213 -11.63 -14.57 -9.63
C GLN A 213 -11.86 -14.14 -11.09
N GLN A 214 -11.82 -15.08 -12.02
CA GLN A 214 -11.89 -14.80 -13.45
C GLN A 214 -13.35 -14.59 -13.89
N SER A 215 -13.87 -13.37 -13.78
CA SER A 215 -15.18 -12.99 -14.34
C SER A 215 -15.02 -12.01 -15.50
N SER A 216 -15.48 -12.41 -16.69
CA SER A 216 -15.52 -11.51 -17.85
C SER A 216 -16.72 -10.57 -17.71
N SER A 217 -16.49 -9.27 -17.84
CA SER A 217 -17.53 -8.24 -17.70
C SER A 217 -17.38 -7.18 -18.78
N SER A 218 -18.52 -6.61 -19.17
CA SER A 218 -18.58 -5.58 -20.20
C SER A 218 -17.86 -4.30 -19.77
N CYS A 219 -17.07 -3.69 -20.65
CA CYS A 219 -16.32 -2.47 -20.33
C CYS A 219 -17.20 -1.24 -20.07
N SER A 220 -18.49 -1.30 -20.44
CA SER A 220 -19.47 -0.27 -20.06
C SER A 220 -19.94 -0.39 -18.61
N SER A 221 -19.73 -1.53 -17.95
CA SER A 221 -20.06 -1.71 -16.53
C SER A 221 -19.21 -0.82 -15.64
N SER A 222 -19.76 -0.38 -14.51
CA SER A 222 -19.08 0.53 -13.59
C SER A 222 -18.73 -0.18 -12.28
N TYR A 223 -17.45 -0.50 -12.08
CA TYR A 223 -16.95 -1.31 -10.97
C TYR A 223 -15.91 -0.59 -10.12
N ALA A 224 -15.67 -1.13 -8.92
CA ALA A 224 -14.60 -0.62 -8.08
C ALA A 224 -13.23 -0.77 -8.76
N VAL A 225 -12.35 0.19 -8.48
CA VAL A 225 -10.93 0.12 -8.85
C VAL A 225 -10.15 0.30 -7.56
N LEU A 226 -9.28 -0.66 -7.26
CA LEU A 226 -8.43 -0.62 -6.08
C LEU A 226 -7.09 0.06 -6.42
N CYS A 227 -6.47 0.63 -5.42
CA CYS A 227 -5.21 1.36 -5.47
C CYS A 227 -4.28 0.77 -4.40
N ILE A 228 -3.08 0.41 -4.79
CA ILE A 228 -2.07 -0.21 -3.93
C ILE A 228 -0.84 0.70 -3.80
N GLU A 229 -0.31 0.82 -2.59
CA GLU A 229 1.03 1.37 -2.41
C GLU A 229 2.06 0.47 -3.09
N ASN A 230 2.83 1.03 -4.03
CA ASN A 230 3.75 0.23 -4.83
C ASN A 230 5.10 -0.05 -4.16
N SER A 231 5.37 0.62 -3.03
CA SER A 231 6.56 0.44 -2.21
C SER A 231 6.40 1.07 -0.85
N LEU A 232 7.24 0.66 0.10
CA LEU A 232 7.34 1.35 1.39
C LEU A 232 7.56 2.84 1.22
N GLY A 233 6.66 3.63 1.80
CA GLY A 233 6.86 5.07 1.94
C GLY A 233 8.08 5.32 2.81
N HIS A 234 9.19 5.77 2.21
CA HIS A 234 10.29 6.35 2.99
C HIS A 234 9.77 7.63 3.65
N SER A 235 9.18 7.52 4.84
CA SER A 235 9.23 8.64 5.78
C SER A 235 10.70 8.78 6.13
N LYS A 236 11.41 9.70 5.45
CA LYS A 236 12.79 10.02 5.79
C LYS A 236 12.85 10.28 7.30
N ARG A 237 13.75 9.53 7.94
CA ARG A 237 14.14 9.67 9.34
C ARG A 237 14.57 11.10 9.63
#